data_AF-A4I072-F1
#
_entry.id   AF-A4I072-F1
#
_cell.length_a   1.000
_cell.length_b   1.000
_cell.length_c   1.000
_cell.angle_alpha   90.00
_cell.angle_beta   90.00
_cell.angle_gamma   90.00
#
_symmetry.space_group_name_H-M   'P 1'
#
loop_
_entity.id
_entity.type
_entity.pdbx_description
1 polymer ?
#
loop_
_entity_poly.entity_id
_entity_poly.type
_entity_poly.pdbx_seq_one_letter_code
_entity_poly.pdbx_strand_id
1 'polypeptide(L)'
;MSGVLSTPLTPSYRSSAAPYREARFGHASGVLRPHRAPLNRGIRRTAECPCAVRLYHMTGQDIAARSEYCSVVLGAPSVGISQGVQPGAPSPPPGGQAVAAAGAGPSLASTAGASAAERPIAVQLAWADTTVWEVASTALRAVRSKVDAAYKSDRKRAARQANGHITSPASATPSRRQQGAEEDDNDSEDGEEEAPYSTPLPRYQVELLTGTVSPEGRASVLPLCMVNCRQVVYGHSALLPVRRGDCVDYNTALYELPYNLGDPVFVTCTRTR
;
A
#
# COMPACT_ATOMS: atom_id res chain seq x y z
N MET A 1 56.06 7.85 5.90
CA MET A 1 56.07 8.98 4.97
C MET A 1 54.63 9.37 4.70
N SER A 2 54.28 10.60 5.04
CA SER A 2 52.91 11.11 5.21
C SER A 2 52.14 11.24 3.90
N GLY A 3 50.97 10.60 3.82
CA GLY A 3 49.97 10.84 2.79
C GLY A 3 48.85 11.72 3.36
N VAL A 4 48.83 12.99 2.96
CA VAL A 4 47.79 13.97 3.32
C VAL A 4 46.61 13.75 2.38
N LEU A 5 45.49 13.27 2.89
CA LEU A 5 44.22 13.22 2.17
C LEU A 5 43.45 14.52 2.40
N SER A 6 43.16 15.21 1.31
CA SER A 6 42.43 16.48 1.25
C SER A 6 40.99 16.34 1.73
N THR A 7 40.62 17.17 2.71
CA THR A 7 39.28 17.33 3.27
C THR A 7 38.31 17.88 2.20
N PRO A 8 37.10 17.32 2.04
CA PRO A 8 36.10 17.91 1.16
C PRO A 8 35.42 19.11 1.82
N LEU A 9 35.35 20.22 1.06
CA LEU A 9 34.70 21.48 1.41
C LEU A 9 33.20 21.29 1.73
N THR A 10 32.80 21.74 2.92
CA THR A 10 31.39 21.91 3.31
C THR A 10 30.69 22.98 2.44
N PRO A 11 29.46 22.73 1.96
CA PRO A 11 28.68 23.74 1.26
C PRO A 11 28.15 24.78 2.26
N SER A 12 28.60 26.02 2.13
CA SER A 12 28.05 27.18 2.84
C SER A 12 26.69 27.54 2.23
N TYR A 13 25.60 27.14 2.89
CA TYR A 13 24.26 27.64 2.58
C TYR A 13 23.91 28.80 3.52
N ARG A 14 24.07 30.02 2.99
CA ARG A 14 23.69 31.27 3.64
C ARG A 14 22.16 31.32 3.73
N SER A 15 21.62 31.01 4.91
CA SER A 15 20.19 31.14 5.21
C SER A 15 19.81 32.63 5.21
N SER A 16 19.29 33.10 4.08
CA SER A 16 18.65 34.41 3.96
C SER A 16 17.32 34.38 4.71
N ALA A 17 17.33 34.90 5.94
CA ALA A 17 16.10 35.28 6.64
C ALA A 17 15.56 36.55 5.98
N ALA A 18 14.70 36.39 4.98
CA ALA A 18 13.94 37.51 4.42
C ALA A 18 12.74 37.80 5.35
N PRO A 19 12.57 39.04 5.83
CA PRO A 19 11.43 39.41 6.66
C PRO A 19 10.16 39.46 5.81
N TYR A 20 9.09 38.93 6.38
CA TYR A 20 7.72 38.93 5.88
C TYR A 20 7.32 40.35 5.44
N ARG A 21 7.25 40.61 4.13
CA ARG A 21 6.67 41.84 3.56
C ARG A 21 5.23 41.56 3.16
N GLU A 22 4.34 42.23 3.87
CA GLU A 22 2.91 42.30 3.70
C GLU A 22 2.55 42.76 2.28
N ALA A 23 2.07 41.84 1.44
CA ALA A 23 1.54 42.17 0.13
C ALA A 23 0.07 42.59 0.28
N ARG A 24 -0.17 43.91 0.31
CA ARG A 24 -1.49 44.49 0.12
C ARG A 24 -1.94 44.23 -1.31
N PHE A 25 -2.99 43.43 -1.49
CA PHE A 25 -3.74 43.37 -2.75
C PHE A 25 -5.18 43.78 -2.49
N GLY A 26 -5.61 44.77 -3.29
CA GLY A 26 -6.88 45.46 -3.18
C GLY A 26 -8.07 44.65 -3.70
N HIS A 27 -9.23 45.23 -3.39
CA HIS A 27 -10.60 44.85 -3.73
C HIS A 27 -10.81 43.96 -4.97
N ALA A 28 -11.36 42.77 -4.76
CA ALA A 28 -12.66 42.32 -5.30
C ALA A 28 -12.88 40.82 -5.04
N SER A 29 -14.07 40.49 -4.51
CA SER A 29 -14.79 39.21 -4.67
C SER A 29 -14.19 37.90 -4.14
N GLY A 30 -14.88 37.30 -3.16
CA GLY A 30 -14.89 35.85 -2.91
C GLY A 30 -13.90 35.36 -1.85
N VAL A 31 -14.31 35.35 -0.58
CA VAL A 31 -13.52 34.84 0.55
C VAL A 31 -13.44 33.32 0.50
N LEU A 32 -12.48 32.78 -0.26
CA LEU A 32 -11.94 31.44 0.01
C LEU A 32 -11.01 31.58 1.23
N ARG A 33 -11.48 31.08 2.39
CA ARG A 33 -10.66 30.99 3.60
C ARG A 33 -9.32 30.33 3.24
N PRO A 34 -8.17 30.97 3.52
CA PRO A 34 -6.89 30.31 3.35
C PRO A 34 -6.85 29.12 4.30
N HIS A 35 -6.79 27.92 3.73
CA HIS A 35 -6.60 26.68 4.49
C HIS A 35 -5.29 26.84 5.28
N ARG A 36 -5.42 26.90 6.61
CA ARG A 36 -4.31 26.96 7.55
C ARG A 36 -3.37 25.80 7.24
N ALA A 37 -2.19 26.10 6.70
CA ALA A 37 -1.11 25.12 6.58
C ALA A 37 -0.88 24.51 7.97
N PRO A 38 -0.57 23.20 8.07
CA PRO A 38 -0.23 22.60 9.35
C PRO A 38 0.93 23.42 9.91
N LEU A 39 0.81 23.80 11.16
CA LEU A 39 1.80 24.55 11.91
C LEU A 39 3.20 24.04 11.55
N ASN A 40 4.06 24.94 11.08
CA ASN A 40 5.50 24.84 11.31
C ASN A 40 5.68 24.71 12.84
N ARG A 41 5.47 23.50 13.41
CA ARG A 41 6.15 23.11 14.64
C ARG A 41 7.61 23.30 14.27
N GLY A 42 8.34 24.18 14.95
CA GLY A 42 9.68 24.66 14.56
C GLY A 42 10.79 23.60 14.52
N ILE A 43 10.49 22.38 14.06
CA ILE A 43 11.37 21.29 13.74
C ILE A 43 12.14 21.72 12.48
N ARG A 44 13.28 22.35 12.70
CA ARG A 44 14.25 22.56 11.63
C ARG A 44 14.67 21.19 11.13
N ARG A 45 14.33 20.84 9.88
CA ARG A 45 14.78 19.64 9.13
C ARG A 45 16.31 19.55 8.97
N THR A 46 17.10 20.22 9.82
CA THR A 46 18.55 20.38 9.67
C THR A 46 19.35 19.76 10.81
N ALA A 47 18.70 19.20 11.85
CA ALA A 47 19.41 18.60 12.98
C ALA A 47 19.47 17.06 12.93
N GLU A 48 18.50 16.41 12.28
CA GLU A 48 18.39 14.94 12.27
C GLU A 48 18.59 14.40 10.85
N CYS A 49 19.35 13.31 10.73
CA CYS A 49 19.54 12.66 9.44
C CYS A 49 18.20 12.06 8.97
N PRO A 50 17.82 12.24 7.69
CA PRO A 50 16.62 11.60 7.17
C PRO A 50 16.78 10.08 7.20
N CYS A 51 15.69 9.37 7.44
CA CYS A 51 15.64 7.92 7.35
C CYS A 51 15.03 7.49 6.02
N ALA A 52 15.53 6.38 5.45
CA ALA A 52 14.93 5.77 4.27
C ALA A 52 13.78 4.83 4.69
N VAL A 53 12.55 5.20 4.35
CA VAL A 53 11.36 4.36 4.50
C VAL A 53 11.19 3.54 3.22
N ARG A 54 11.19 2.21 3.35
CA ARG A 54 10.94 1.29 2.24
C ARG A 54 9.46 0.95 2.19
N LEU A 55 8.83 1.19 1.03
CA LEU A 55 7.41 0.96 0.81
C LEU A 55 7.22 -0.34 0.03
N TYR A 56 6.39 -1.24 0.55
CA TYR A 56 6.05 -2.52 -0.07
C TYR A 56 4.56 -2.59 -0.36
N HIS A 57 4.16 -3.08 -1.53
CA HIS A 57 2.74 -3.12 -1.92
C HIS A 57 2.13 -4.49 -1.67
N MET A 58 1.04 -4.55 -0.90
CA MET A 58 0.25 -5.76 -0.70
C MET A 58 -1.00 -5.72 -1.59
N THR A 59 -1.24 -6.80 -2.33
CA THR A 59 -2.34 -6.89 -3.32
C THR A 59 -3.67 -7.36 -2.75
N GLY A 60 -3.78 -7.52 -1.42
CA GLY A 60 -4.99 -8.04 -0.77
C GLY A 60 -5.17 -7.58 0.68
N GLN A 61 -6.36 -7.83 1.21
CA GLN A 61 -6.74 -7.56 2.59
C GLN A 61 -6.71 -8.80 3.50
N ASP A 62 -6.43 -9.97 2.93
CA ASP A 62 -6.37 -11.22 3.68
C ASP A 62 -5.20 -11.23 4.68
N ILE A 63 -5.50 -11.50 5.96
CA ILE A 63 -4.54 -11.38 7.06
C ILE A 63 -3.44 -12.44 6.93
N ALA A 64 -3.78 -13.65 6.48
CA ALA A 64 -2.80 -14.73 6.31
C ALA A 64 -1.80 -14.39 5.21
N ALA A 65 -2.28 -13.98 4.04
CA ALA A 65 -1.44 -13.54 2.92
C ALA A 65 -0.56 -12.33 3.28
N ARG A 66 -1.10 -11.36 4.03
CA ARG A 66 -0.33 -10.20 4.52
C ARG A 66 0.78 -10.61 5.48
N SER A 67 0.48 -11.55 6.40
CA SER A 67 1.46 -12.06 7.35
C SER A 67 2.57 -12.85 6.66
N GLU A 68 2.23 -13.68 5.69
CA GLU A 68 3.19 -14.43 4.88
C GLU A 68 4.08 -13.50 4.05
N TYR A 69 3.50 -12.53 3.35
CA TYR A 69 4.25 -11.53 2.60
C TYR A 69 5.21 -10.73 3.50
N CYS A 70 4.75 -10.33 4.67
CA CYS A 70 5.59 -9.65 5.65
C CYS A 70 6.75 -10.53 6.14
N SER A 71 6.50 -11.82 6.37
CA SER A 71 7.53 -12.79 6.77
C SER A 71 8.64 -12.90 5.72
N VAL A 72 8.28 -12.88 4.44
CA VAL A 72 9.22 -12.91 3.31
C VAL A 72 10.06 -11.64 3.27
N VAL A 73 9.45 -10.46 3.40
CA VAL A 73 10.15 -9.16 3.38
C VAL A 73 11.08 -9.00 4.59
N LEU A 74 10.66 -9.44 5.78
CA LEU A 74 11.44 -9.34 7.01
C LEU A 74 12.50 -10.45 7.15
N GLY A 75 12.39 -11.55 6.39
CA GLY A 75 13.27 -12.71 6.54
C GLY A 75 13.10 -13.44 7.87
N ALA A 76 11.92 -13.33 8.50
CA ALA A 76 11.60 -13.92 9.79
C ALA A 76 10.28 -14.69 9.71
N PRO A 77 10.13 -15.85 10.38
CA PRO A 77 8.92 -16.65 10.31
C PRO A 77 7.70 -15.88 10.86
N SER A 78 6.54 -16.02 10.22
CA SER A 78 5.31 -15.38 10.68
C SER A 78 4.88 -15.85 12.07
N VAL A 79 4.17 -14.99 12.79
CA VAL A 79 3.31 -15.40 13.91
C VAL A 79 2.18 -16.24 13.30
N GLY A 80 2.33 -17.56 13.32
CA GLY A 80 1.39 -18.48 12.70
C GLY A 80 -0.04 -18.22 13.19
N ILE A 81 -0.90 -17.71 12.32
CA ILE A 81 -2.34 -17.87 12.48
C ILE A 81 -2.54 -19.37 12.28
N SER A 82 -2.79 -20.10 13.36
CA SER A 82 -2.97 -21.55 13.30
C SER A 82 -4.12 -21.83 12.33
N GLN A 83 -3.79 -22.18 11.09
CA GLN A 83 -4.73 -22.79 10.17
C GLN A 83 -5.20 -24.05 10.88
N GLY A 84 -6.50 -24.11 11.17
CA GLY A 84 -7.08 -25.08 12.09
C GLY A 84 -6.51 -26.47 11.89
N VAL A 85 -6.10 -27.06 13.02
CA VAL A 85 -6.18 -28.49 13.35
C VAL A 85 -6.68 -29.32 12.16
N GLN A 86 -5.76 -29.87 11.37
CA GLN A 86 -6.04 -31.14 10.71
C GLN A 86 -6.02 -32.21 11.80
N PRO A 87 -7.14 -32.91 12.10
CA PRO A 87 -7.11 -34.09 12.93
C PRO A 87 -6.72 -35.27 12.03
N GLY A 88 -5.47 -35.72 12.08
CA GLY A 88 -5.01 -36.72 11.12
C GLY A 88 -3.70 -37.42 11.45
N ALA A 89 -3.64 -38.12 12.58
CA ALA A 89 -3.09 -39.48 12.71
C ALA A 89 -2.85 -39.82 14.20
N PRO A 90 -3.43 -40.90 14.73
CA PRO A 90 -3.15 -41.34 16.09
C PRO A 90 -1.73 -41.93 16.19
N SER A 91 -1.07 -41.63 17.30
CA SER A 91 0.25 -42.15 17.69
C SER A 91 0.24 -43.68 17.89
N PRO A 92 1.29 -44.41 17.47
CA PRO A 92 1.49 -45.78 17.90
C PRO A 92 1.93 -45.85 19.38
N PRO A 93 1.52 -46.89 20.13
CA PRO A 93 1.72 -47.01 21.58
C PRO A 93 3.18 -47.34 21.97
N PRO A 94 3.59 -47.03 23.22
CA PRO A 94 4.99 -47.11 23.65
C PRO A 94 5.35 -48.52 24.13
N GLY A 95 6.50 -49.04 23.68
CA GLY A 95 7.06 -50.29 24.21
C GLY A 95 8.53 -50.45 23.84
N GLY A 96 9.37 -50.70 24.85
CA GLY A 96 10.69 -51.32 24.67
C GLY A 96 11.90 -50.37 24.61
N GLN A 97 12.47 -50.09 25.78
CA GLN A 97 13.90 -49.99 26.09
C GLN A 97 14.90 -49.83 24.93
N ALA A 98 15.67 -48.74 24.93
CA ALA A 98 17.12 -48.75 25.22
C ALA A 98 17.77 -47.38 24.94
N VAL A 99 18.74 -47.06 25.78
CA VAL A 99 19.49 -45.80 25.89
C VAL A 99 20.32 -45.51 24.64
N ALA A 100 20.15 -44.35 24.01
CA ALA A 100 21.17 -43.73 23.15
C ALA A 100 20.97 -42.20 23.06
N ALA A 101 22.01 -41.49 23.48
CA ALA A 101 22.47 -40.16 23.07
C ALA A 101 21.44 -39.03 22.82
N ALA A 102 21.61 -37.98 23.62
CA ALA A 102 21.10 -36.64 23.42
C ALA A 102 21.42 -36.08 22.02
N GLY A 103 20.48 -35.31 21.45
CA GLY A 103 20.73 -34.43 20.30
C GLY A 103 19.87 -34.69 19.07
N ALA A 104 18.54 -34.67 19.20
CA ALA A 104 17.62 -34.57 18.07
C ALA A 104 16.94 -33.19 18.11
N GLY A 105 17.54 -32.22 17.44
CA GLY A 105 16.93 -30.92 17.20
C GLY A 105 15.68 -31.07 16.31
N PRO A 106 14.70 -30.15 16.41
CA PRO A 106 13.60 -30.14 15.48
C PRO A 106 14.16 -29.77 14.10
N SER A 107 14.09 -30.74 13.20
CA SER A 107 14.14 -30.56 11.76
C SER A 107 13.01 -29.60 11.36
N LEU A 108 13.29 -28.30 11.43
CA LEU A 108 12.61 -27.31 10.61
C LEU A 108 13.29 -27.40 9.26
N ALA A 109 12.64 -28.14 8.36
CA ALA A 109 12.93 -28.06 6.95
C ALA A 109 13.01 -26.57 6.59
N SER A 110 14.25 -26.17 6.33
CA SER A 110 14.67 -24.86 5.88
C SER A 110 14.05 -24.62 4.51
N THR A 111 12.79 -24.18 4.48
CA THR A 111 12.27 -23.32 3.40
C THR A 111 12.79 -21.89 3.63
N ALA A 112 14.08 -21.75 3.96
CA ALA A 112 14.84 -20.58 3.58
C ALA A 112 15.06 -20.63 2.06
N GLY A 113 13.96 -20.44 1.32
CA GLY A 113 14.02 -19.88 -0.02
C GLY A 113 14.45 -18.43 0.12
N ALA A 114 15.72 -18.24 0.47
CA ALA A 114 16.37 -16.96 0.52
C ALA A 114 16.18 -16.26 -0.84
N SER A 115 15.44 -15.17 -0.80
CA SER A 115 15.67 -13.96 -1.56
C SER A 115 15.81 -14.10 -3.09
N ALA A 116 14.67 -14.16 -3.79
CA ALA A 116 14.48 -13.10 -4.77
C ALA A 116 14.05 -11.88 -3.93
N ALA A 117 15.03 -11.08 -3.49
CA ALA A 117 14.81 -9.97 -2.55
C ALA A 117 13.64 -9.12 -3.04
N GLU A 118 12.52 -9.21 -2.33
CA GLU A 118 11.32 -8.46 -2.67
C GLU A 118 11.68 -6.98 -2.75
N ARG A 119 11.41 -6.38 -3.91
CA ARG A 119 11.83 -5.00 -4.17
C ARG A 119 10.76 -4.04 -3.68
N PRO A 120 11.13 -3.00 -2.90
CA PRO A 120 10.18 -1.99 -2.52
C PRO A 120 9.64 -1.28 -3.77
N ILE A 121 8.36 -0.91 -3.75
CA ILE A 121 7.74 -0.09 -4.81
C ILE A 121 8.28 1.33 -4.84
N ALA A 122 8.79 1.82 -3.71
CA ALA A 122 9.45 3.11 -3.56
C ALA A 122 10.29 3.14 -2.29
N VAL A 123 11.33 3.99 -2.30
CA VAL A 123 12.09 4.35 -1.10
C VAL A 123 11.94 5.86 -0.92
N GLN A 124 11.40 6.27 0.23
CA GLN A 124 11.18 7.67 0.55
C GLN A 124 12.12 8.10 1.68
N LEU A 125 12.77 9.25 1.52
CA LEU A 125 13.44 9.91 2.63
C LEU A 125 12.38 10.55 3.53
N ALA A 126 12.29 10.07 4.76
CA ALA A 126 11.44 10.59 5.81
C ALA A 126 12.26 11.40 6.82
N TRP A 127 11.68 12.53 7.20
CA TRP A 127 12.14 13.42 8.26
C TRP A 127 11.23 13.25 9.47
N ALA A 128 11.62 13.83 10.61
CA ALA A 128 10.78 13.87 11.81
C ALA A 128 9.40 14.49 11.52
N ASP A 129 9.26 15.41 10.57
CA ASP A 129 7.97 16.00 10.22
C ASP A 129 7.27 15.34 9.02
N THR A 130 7.78 14.21 8.51
CA THR A 130 7.14 13.50 7.40
C THR A 130 5.79 12.95 7.84
N THR A 131 4.75 13.39 7.15
CA THR A 131 3.35 13.05 7.44
C THR A 131 2.95 11.73 6.82
N VAL A 132 1.93 11.09 7.39
CA VAL A 132 1.32 9.90 6.81
C VAL A 132 0.76 10.16 5.41
N TRP A 133 0.30 11.38 5.11
CA TRP A 133 -0.13 11.77 3.76
C TRP A 133 1.01 11.73 2.76
N GLU A 134 2.20 12.23 3.11
CA GLU A 134 3.35 12.21 2.21
C GLU A 134 3.78 10.77 1.89
N VAL A 135 3.75 9.88 2.88
CA VAL A 135 4.02 8.44 2.69
C VAL A 135 2.96 7.78 1.81
N ALA A 136 1.69 7.97 2.13
CA ALA A 136 0.56 7.44 1.37
C ALA A 136 0.54 7.94 -0.09
N SER A 137 0.82 9.22 -0.30
CA SER A 137 0.88 9.86 -1.62
C SER A 137 2.02 9.29 -2.46
N THR A 138 3.18 9.05 -1.85
CA THR A 138 4.33 8.40 -2.53
C THR A 138 4.00 6.96 -2.91
N ALA A 139 3.44 6.18 -1.99
CA ALA A 139 3.03 4.81 -2.28
C ALA A 139 1.99 4.75 -3.41
N LEU A 140 0.93 5.55 -3.30
CA LEU A 140 -0.14 5.57 -4.30
C LEU A 140 0.39 6.01 -5.66
N ARG A 141 1.29 7.00 -5.73
CA ARG A 141 1.92 7.40 -7.00
C ARG A 141 2.66 6.24 -7.67
N ALA A 142 3.32 5.38 -6.90
CA ALA A 142 4.05 4.23 -7.42
C ALA A 142 3.15 3.10 -7.94
N VAL A 143 1.93 2.95 -7.41
CA VAL A 143 1.03 1.82 -7.76
C VAL A 143 -0.28 2.23 -8.44
N ARG A 144 -0.56 3.53 -8.62
CA ARG A 144 -1.86 4.03 -9.09
C ARG A 144 -2.33 3.36 -10.38
N SER A 145 -1.46 3.20 -11.37
CA SER A 145 -1.83 2.55 -12.64
C SER A 145 -2.30 1.10 -12.44
N LYS A 146 -1.65 0.34 -11.53
CA LYS A 146 -2.05 -1.03 -11.18
C LYS A 146 -3.38 -1.05 -10.44
N VAL A 147 -3.57 -0.12 -9.50
CA VAL A 147 -4.82 0.03 -8.74
C VAL A 147 -5.99 0.40 -9.67
N ASP A 148 -5.76 1.31 -10.61
CA ASP A 148 -6.76 1.69 -11.61
C ASP A 148 -7.09 0.55 -12.58
N ALA A 149 -6.09 -0.23 -12.99
CA ALA A 149 -6.30 -1.41 -13.82
C ALA A 149 -7.12 -2.48 -13.09
N ALA A 150 -6.78 -2.78 -11.82
CA ALA A 150 -7.51 -3.72 -10.98
C ALA A 150 -8.98 -3.28 -10.77
N TYR A 151 -9.20 -1.99 -10.51
CA TYR A 151 -10.55 -1.44 -10.39
C TYR A 151 -11.37 -1.59 -11.69
N LYS A 152 -10.76 -1.33 -12.85
CA LYS A 152 -11.42 -1.52 -14.15
C LYS A 152 -11.75 -2.98 -14.41
N SER A 153 -10.83 -3.91 -14.11
CA SER A 153 -11.10 -5.36 -14.26
C SER A 153 -12.21 -5.83 -13.33
N ASP A 154 -12.23 -5.36 -12.08
CA ASP A 154 -13.28 -5.71 -11.12
C ASP A 154 -14.64 -5.16 -11.52
N ARG A 155 -14.71 -3.92 -12.03
CA ARG A 155 -15.94 -3.34 -12.58
C ARG A 155 -16.44 -4.13 -13.80
N LYS A 156 -15.55 -4.52 -14.72
CA LYS A 156 -15.91 -5.36 -15.88
C LYS A 156 -16.41 -6.74 -15.45
N ARG A 157 -15.74 -7.37 -14.47
CA ARG A 157 -16.16 -8.67 -13.90
C ARG A 157 -17.53 -8.57 -13.24
N ALA A 158 -17.78 -7.54 -12.44
CA ALA A 158 -19.06 -7.31 -11.79
C ALA A 158 -20.19 -7.08 -12.81
N ALA A 159 -19.93 -6.34 -13.89
CA ALA A 159 -20.90 -6.15 -14.99
C ALA A 159 -21.25 -7.47 -15.70
N ARG A 160 -20.24 -8.32 -15.99
CA ARG A 160 -20.46 -9.65 -16.56
C ARG A 160 -21.29 -10.56 -15.65
N GLN A 161 -21.03 -10.52 -14.34
CA GLN A 161 -21.80 -11.30 -13.36
C GLN A 161 -23.24 -10.82 -13.21
N ALA A 162 -23.48 -9.51 -13.29
CA ALA A 162 -24.83 -8.95 -13.29
C ALA A 162 -25.64 -9.38 -14.53
N ASN A 163 -25.01 -9.39 -15.71
CA ASN A 163 -25.67 -9.80 -16.95
C ASN A 163 -25.83 -11.33 -17.08
N GLY A 164 -24.91 -12.11 -16.50
CA GLY A 164 -24.92 -13.58 -16.56
C GLY A 164 -25.95 -14.28 -15.66
N HIS A 165 -26.69 -13.55 -14.82
CA HIS A 165 -27.73 -14.14 -13.97
C HIS A 165 -29.11 -14.20 -14.67
N ILE A 166 -29.28 -13.62 -15.87
CA ILE A 166 -30.61 -13.39 -16.48
C ILE A 166 -31.02 -14.45 -17.55
N THR A 167 -30.20 -15.43 -17.89
CA THR A 167 -30.53 -16.49 -18.88
C THR A 167 -29.80 -17.79 -18.52
N SER A 168 -30.39 -18.98 -18.37
CA SER A 168 -31.69 -19.53 -18.75
C SER A 168 -31.99 -20.78 -17.91
N PRO A 169 -33.25 -21.15 -17.64
CA PRO A 169 -33.60 -22.55 -17.52
C PRO A 169 -33.55 -23.15 -18.93
N ALA A 170 -32.58 -24.04 -19.17
CA ALA A 170 -32.54 -24.86 -20.36
C ALA A 170 -33.71 -25.87 -20.32
N SER A 171 -34.83 -25.48 -20.91
CA SER A 171 -35.89 -26.41 -21.30
C SER A 171 -36.33 -26.08 -22.72
N ALA A 172 -36.44 -27.14 -23.52
CA ALA A 172 -37.12 -27.23 -24.80
C ALA A 172 -36.29 -26.94 -26.08
N THR A 173 -35.75 -28.05 -26.59
CA THR A 173 -35.81 -28.51 -28.00
C THR A 173 -34.78 -27.98 -29.00
N PRO A 174 -33.95 -28.86 -29.61
CA PRO A 174 -33.15 -28.51 -30.78
C PRO A 174 -33.91 -28.87 -32.07
N SER A 175 -34.07 -27.90 -32.98
CA SER A 175 -34.42 -28.14 -34.38
C SER A 175 -33.59 -27.14 -35.21
N ARG A 176 -32.42 -27.54 -35.73
CA ARG A 176 -32.22 -28.17 -37.05
C ARG A 176 -32.87 -27.38 -38.21
N ARG A 177 -32.14 -26.39 -38.76
CA ARG A 177 -31.58 -26.41 -40.13
C ARG A 177 -31.13 -25.01 -40.59
N GLN A 178 -29.93 -25.01 -41.18
CA GLN A 178 -29.54 -24.29 -42.40
C GLN A 178 -29.18 -22.80 -42.31
N GLN A 179 -27.97 -22.53 -42.86
CA GLN A 179 -27.56 -21.32 -43.59
C GLN A 179 -27.39 -20.10 -42.69
N GLY A 180 -26.26 -19.41 -42.62
CA GLY A 180 -25.13 -19.23 -43.52
C GLY A 180 -24.57 -17.84 -43.23
N ALA A 181 -23.33 -17.59 -43.62
CA ALA A 181 -22.68 -16.28 -43.67
C ALA A 181 -22.35 -15.58 -42.32
N GLU A 182 -21.05 -15.45 -42.08
CA GLU A 182 -20.39 -14.21 -41.66
C GLU A 182 -20.98 -13.48 -40.43
N GLU A 183 -20.59 -13.92 -39.24
CA GLU A 183 -20.59 -13.05 -38.06
C GLU A 183 -19.26 -12.28 -38.02
N ASP A 184 -19.25 -11.24 -38.84
CA ASP A 184 -18.52 -9.99 -38.64
C ASP A 184 -19.08 -9.29 -37.39
N ASP A 185 -18.66 -9.74 -36.20
CA ASP A 185 -19.07 -9.09 -34.93
C ASP A 185 -17.96 -8.13 -34.46
N ASN A 186 -17.91 -7.02 -35.19
CA ASN A 186 -17.79 -5.66 -34.65
C ASN A 186 -17.34 -5.58 -33.18
N ASP A 187 -16.03 -5.41 -32.99
CA ASP A 187 -15.47 -4.76 -31.81
C ASP A 187 -15.81 -3.26 -31.93
N SER A 188 -17.11 -2.95 -31.84
CA SER A 188 -17.59 -1.58 -31.77
C SER A 188 -17.04 -0.99 -30.49
N GLU A 189 -16.01 -0.17 -30.64
CA GLU A 189 -15.74 0.95 -29.75
C GLU A 189 -16.97 1.86 -29.73
N ASP A 190 -18.06 1.41 -29.10
CA ASP A 190 -19.12 2.29 -28.65
C ASP A 190 -18.54 3.11 -27.49
N GLY A 191 -17.78 4.11 -27.91
CA GLY A 191 -17.53 5.34 -27.19
C GLY A 191 -18.87 6.01 -26.95
N GLU A 192 -19.58 5.52 -25.93
CA GLU A 192 -20.42 6.40 -25.16
C GLU A 192 -19.48 7.45 -24.57
N GLU A 193 -19.40 8.61 -25.23
CA GLU A 193 -18.86 9.85 -24.70
C GLU A 193 -19.75 10.25 -23.51
N GLU A 194 -19.61 9.50 -22.41
CA GLU A 194 -20.23 9.79 -21.14
C GLU A 194 -19.80 11.21 -20.78
N ALA A 195 -20.76 12.14 -20.73
CA ALA A 195 -20.50 13.55 -20.49
C ALA A 195 -19.46 13.68 -19.35
N PRO A 196 -18.37 14.45 -19.53
CA PRO A 196 -17.18 14.38 -18.66
C PRO A 196 -17.45 14.71 -17.18
N TYR A 197 -18.66 15.15 -16.86
CA TYR A 197 -19.14 15.51 -15.53
C TYR A 197 -20.01 14.45 -14.84
N SER A 198 -20.42 13.39 -15.53
CA SER A 198 -21.31 12.34 -14.97
C SER A 198 -20.54 11.25 -14.25
N THR A 199 -19.29 10.98 -14.64
CA THR A 199 -18.46 9.98 -13.94
C THR A 199 -17.95 10.51 -12.61
N PRO A 200 -18.20 9.81 -11.47
CA PRO A 200 -17.65 10.23 -10.19
C PRO A 200 -16.12 10.22 -10.23
N LEU A 201 -15.52 11.31 -9.73
CA LEU A 201 -14.07 11.45 -9.70
C LEU A 201 -13.43 10.32 -8.86
N PRO A 202 -12.28 9.77 -9.28
CA PRO A 202 -11.62 8.68 -8.58
C PRO A 202 -11.35 8.98 -7.11
N ARG A 203 -11.64 7.99 -6.25
CA ARG A 203 -11.31 8.00 -4.83
C ARG A 203 -10.40 6.83 -4.52
N TYR A 204 -9.49 7.03 -3.58
CA TYR A 204 -8.54 6.01 -3.17
C TYR A 204 -8.46 5.93 -1.66
N GLN A 205 -8.25 4.71 -1.18
CA GLN A 205 -8.00 4.40 0.21
C GLN A 205 -6.63 3.72 0.29
N VAL A 206 -5.74 4.29 1.09
CA VAL A 206 -4.37 3.83 1.30
C VAL A 206 -4.26 3.39 2.75
N GLU A 207 -4.08 2.10 2.97
CA GLU A 207 -3.84 1.52 4.29
C GLU A 207 -2.33 1.36 4.47
N LEU A 208 -1.79 1.95 5.54
CA LEU A 208 -0.39 1.83 5.93
C LEU A 208 -0.27 0.83 7.08
N LEU A 209 0.64 -0.12 6.95
CA LEU A 209 1.00 -1.09 7.96
C LEU A 209 2.53 -1.09 8.15
N THR A 210 3.01 -1.47 9.33
CA THR A 210 4.43 -1.66 9.60
C THR A 210 4.71 -3.13 9.86
N GLY A 211 5.84 -3.64 9.39
CA GLY A 211 6.34 -4.95 9.78
C GLY A 211 7.32 -4.83 10.92
N THR A 212 7.18 -5.67 11.92
CA THR A 212 8.09 -5.76 13.06
C THR A 212 8.51 -7.21 13.28
N VAL A 213 9.70 -7.40 13.83
CA VAL A 213 10.17 -8.71 14.31
C VAL A 213 10.15 -8.68 15.82
N SER A 214 9.41 -9.60 16.43
CA SER A 214 9.33 -9.72 17.89
C SER A 214 10.67 -10.19 18.49
N PRO A 215 10.87 -10.06 19.81
CA PRO A 215 12.04 -10.61 20.49
C PRO A 215 12.24 -12.12 20.27
N GLU A 216 11.16 -12.87 20.02
CA GLU A 216 11.17 -14.30 19.70
C GLU A 216 11.55 -14.59 18.24
N GLY A 217 11.87 -13.56 17.44
CA GLY A 217 12.24 -13.69 16.03
C GLY A 217 11.04 -13.94 15.11
N ARG A 218 9.82 -13.54 15.50
CA ARG A 218 8.62 -13.72 14.69
C ARG A 218 8.24 -12.43 13.96
N ALA A 219 7.96 -12.53 12.66
CA ALA A 219 7.42 -11.44 11.85
C ALA A 219 5.94 -11.19 12.18
N SER A 220 5.60 -9.93 12.44
CA SER A 220 4.23 -9.45 12.61
C SER A 220 3.97 -8.20 11.79
N VAL A 221 2.73 -8.01 11.37
CA VAL A 221 2.25 -6.80 10.70
C VAL A 221 1.33 -6.05 11.65
N LEU A 222 1.56 -4.75 11.83
CA LEU A 222 0.74 -3.88 12.66
C LEU A 222 0.13 -2.76 11.81
N PRO A 223 -1.18 -2.47 11.92
CA PRO A 223 -1.79 -1.35 11.23
C PRO A 223 -1.28 -0.02 11.80
N LEU A 224 -0.86 0.89 10.92
CA LEU A 224 -0.44 2.24 11.31
C LEU A 224 -1.61 3.22 11.19
N CYS A 225 -2.15 3.38 9.97
CA CYS A 225 -3.27 4.27 9.71
C CYS A 225 -3.91 3.99 8.35
N MET A 226 -5.01 4.69 8.07
CA MET A 226 -5.69 4.66 6.79
C MET A 226 -5.91 6.08 6.29
N VAL A 227 -5.54 6.32 5.04
CA VAL A 227 -5.58 7.63 4.40
C VAL A 227 -6.51 7.56 3.20
N ASN A 228 -7.60 8.31 3.26
CA ASN A 228 -8.52 8.46 2.14
C ASN A 228 -8.15 9.69 1.33
N CYS A 229 -8.17 9.59 0.01
CA CYS A 229 -7.92 10.71 -0.87
C CYS A 229 -8.81 10.66 -2.12
N ARG A 230 -9.02 11.82 -2.74
CA ARG A 230 -9.87 11.95 -3.92
C ARG A 230 -9.21 12.84 -4.96
N GLN A 231 -9.49 12.55 -6.22
CA GLN A 231 -9.25 13.48 -7.31
C GLN A 231 -10.29 14.60 -7.24
N VAL A 232 -9.84 15.84 -7.42
CA VAL A 232 -10.71 17.03 -7.33
C VAL A 232 -10.96 17.68 -8.68
N VAL A 233 -10.05 17.49 -9.64
CA VAL A 233 -10.16 18.04 -10.99
C VAL A 233 -10.10 16.90 -12.00
N TYR A 234 -11.06 16.87 -12.93
CA TYR A 234 -11.08 15.90 -14.01
C TYR A 234 -9.83 16.02 -14.88
N GLY A 235 -9.29 14.90 -15.38
CA GLY A 235 -8.06 14.89 -16.18
C GLY A 235 -6.77 15.25 -15.43
N HIS A 236 -6.82 15.59 -14.13
CA HIS A 236 -5.63 15.86 -13.33
C HIS A 236 -5.24 14.69 -12.43
N SER A 237 -3.94 14.46 -12.28
CA SER A 237 -3.43 13.41 -11.40
C SER A 237 -3.38 13.82 -9.91
N ALA A 238 -3.63 15.09 -9.58
CA ALA A 238 -3.57 15.58 -8.21
C ALA A 238 -4.67 14.94 -7.33
N LEU A 239 -4.27 14.47 -6.15
CA LEU A 239 -5.14 13.91 -5.13
C LEU A 239 -5.09 14.78 -3.88
N LEU A 240 -6.24 14.98 -3.24
CA LEU A 240 -6.32 15.64 -1.94
C LEU A 240 -6.77 14.66 -0.86
N PRO A 241 -6.16 14.69 0.33
CA PRO A 241 -6.60 13.87 1.44
C PRO A 241 -7.99 14.31 1.91
N VAL A 242 -8.80 13.33 2.32
CA VAL A 242 -10.15 13.54 2.86
C VAL A 242 -10.08 13.37 4.37
N ARG A 243 -10.45 14.42 5.12
CA ARG A 243 -10.55 14.36 6.58
C ARG A 243 -11.67 13.39 6.97
N ARG A 244 -11.35 12.48 7.89
CA ARG A 244 -12.35 11.66 8.58
C ARG A 244 -12.18 11.83 10.08
N GLY A 245 -13.30 11.83 10.82
CA GLY A 245 -13.29 12.03 12.27
C GLY A 245 -12.88 10.78 13.06
N ASP A 246 -12.85 9.61 12.43
CA ASP A 246 -12.62 8.30 13.02
C ASP A 246 -11.23 7.70 12.71
N CYS A 247 -10.36 8.46 12.03
CA CYS A 247 -9.05 8.02 11.60
C CYS A 247 -7.95 8.97 12.09
N VAL A 248 -6.71 8.48 12.14
CA VAL A 248 -5.52 9.31 12.30
C VAL A 248 -5.54 10.45 11.26
N ASP A 249 -5.29 11.69 11.70
CA ASP A 249 -5.24 12.84 10.79
C ASP A 249 -4.13 12.61 9.75
N TYR A 250 -4.42 12.94 8.49
CA TYR A 250 -3.45 12.77 7.42
C TYR A 250 -2.18 13.64 7.61
N ASN A 251 -2.23 14.66 8.48
CA ASN A 251 -1.09 15.49 8.88
C ASN A 251 -0.32 14.95 10.09
N THR A 252 -0.75 13.85 10.71
CA THR A 252 0.02 13.19 11.77
C THR A 252 1.37 12.78 11.22
N ALA A 253 2.43 13.07 11.97
CA ALA A 253 3.78 12.72 11.56
C ALA A 253 4.01 11.22 11.79
N LEU A 254 4.83 10.59 10.94
CA LEU A 254 5.02 9.14 10.98
C LEU A 254 5.59 8.65 12.33
N TYR A 255 6.44 9.45 12.99
CA TYR A 255 7.00 9.14 14.31
C TYR A 255 5.98 9.22 15.45
N GLU A 256 4.81 9.84 15.23
CA GLU A 256 3.72 9.88 16.21
C GLU A 256 2.90 8.58 16.20
N LEU A 257 3.15 7.69 15.23
CA LEU A 257 2.55 6.36 15.14
C LEU A 257 3.48 5.29 15.72
N PRO A 258 2.99 4.08 16.02
CA PRO A 258 3.81 2.96 16.49
C PRO A 258 4.68 2.37 15.35
N TYR A 259 5.50 3.22 14.74
CA TYR A 259 6.44 2.92 13.67
C TYR A 259 7.86 3.10 14.18
N ASN A 260 8.69 2.06 14.12
CA ASN A 260 10.10 2.20 14.45
C ASN A 260 10.91 2.56 13.20
N LEU A 261 11.93 3.38 13.42
CA LEU A 261 12.80 3.82 12.35
C LEU A 261 13.51 2.64 11.68
N GLY A 262 13.29 2.46 10.38
CA GLY A 262 13.91 1.40 9.59
C GLY A 262 13.01 0.18 9.36
N ASP A 263 11.88 0.08 10.07
CA ASP A 263 10.88 -0.95 9.78
C ASP A 263 10.31 -0.75 8.36
N PRO A 264 10.04 -1.83 7.60
CA PRO A 264 9.38 -1.71 6.32
C PRO A 264 7.92 -1.27 6.49
N VAL A 265 7.50 -0.32 5.67
CA VAL A 265 6.09 0.08 5.58
C VAL A 265 5.44 -0.69 4.45
N PHE A 266 4.39 -1.43 4.78
CA PHE A 266 3.55 -2.10 3.82
C PHE A 266 2.32 -1.28 3.53
N VAL A 267 1.87 -1.32 2.28
CA VAL A 267 0.81 -0.46 1.78
C VAL A 267 -0.19 -1.29 0.99
N THR A 268 -1.47 -1.13 1.32
CA THR A 268 -2.57 -1.59 0.46
C THR A 268 -3.27 -0.38 -0.12
N CYS A 269 -3.29 -0.27 -1.44
CA CYS A 269 -3.97 0.82 -2.15
C CYS A 269 -5.20 0.27 -2.87
N THR A 270 -6.37 0.84 -2.60
CA THR A 270 -7.62 0.46 -3.27
C THR A 270 -8.28 1.69 -3.87
N ARG A 271 -8.86 1.55 -5.07
CA ARG A 271 -9.71 2.59 -5.66
C ARG A 271 -11.15 2.31 -5.26
N THR A 272 -11.78 3.31 -4.67
CA THR A 272 -13.18 3.26 -4.23
C THR A 272 -14.08 4.03 -5.21
N ARG A 273 -15.39 3.77 -5.13
CA ARG A 273 -16.43 4.49 -5.87
C ARG A 273 -16.65 5.91 -5.34
#